data_AF-A0AB36ZU14-F1
#
_entry.id   AF-A0AB36ZU14-F1
#
_cell.length_a   1.000
_cell.length_b   1.000
_cell.length_c   1.000
_cell.angle_alpha   90.00
_cell.angle_beta   90.00
_cell.angle_gamma   90.00
#
_symmetry.space_group_name_H-M   'P 1'
#
loop_
_entity.id
_entity.type
_entity.pdbx_description
1 polymer ?
#
loop_
_entity_poly.entity_id
_entity_poly.type
_entity_poly.pdbx_seq_one_letter_code
_entity_poly.pdbx_strand_id
1 'polypeptide(L)'
;MEITNTLFEKMLINNNISKKEFSKYSKIPYDTVVGWKKRNHVPPYAMVILKDMNYRKKLDLNIVDKLRKNNKVMLKNNYSLTKNEEKRLKSVFWGTNYTINDIVDGIKSKNQKIMKRIEENLPFNMQRQIIGKLINA
;
A
#
# COMPACT_ATOMS: atom_id res chain seq x y z
N MET A 1 2.10 -40.53 -6.14
CA MET A 1 1.39 -40.12 -4.92
C MET A 1 -0.01 -39.73 -5.30
N GLU A 2 -1.02 -40.47 -4.84
CA GLU A 2 -2.41 -40.14 -5.13
C GLU A 2 -2.90 -39.03 -4.18
N ILE A 3 -3.60 -38.05 -4.72
CA ILE A 3 -4.17 -36.95 -3.95
C ILE A 3 -5.68 -37.13 -3.94
N THR A 4 -6.24 -37.32 -2.76
CA THR A 4 -7.68 -37.42 -2.57
C THR A 4 -8.34 -36.06 -2.69
N ASN A 5 -9.58 -36.04 -3.18
CA ASN A 5 -10.36 -34.80 -3.24
C ASN A 5 -10.58 -34.19 -1.84
N THR A 6 -10.66 -35.03 -0.80
CA THR A 6 -10.80 -34.59 0.60
C THR A 6 -9.62 -33.74 1.07
N LEU A 7 -8.39 -34.12 0.70
CA LEU A 7 -7.19 -33.35 1.03
C LEU A 7 -7.17 -32.00 0.29
N PHE A 8 -7.52 -32.02 -0.99
CA PHE A 8 -7.61 -30.81 -1.82
C PHE A 8 -8.67 -29.82 -1.28
N GLU A 9 -9.86 -30.29 -0.95
CA GLU A 9 -10.92 -29.45 -0.39
C GLU A 9 -10.55 -28.88 0.98
N LYS A 10 -9.91 -29.67 1.87
CA LYS A 10 -9.37 -29.16 3.13
C LYS A 10 -8.37 -28.04 2.92
N MET A 11 -7.46 -28.17 1.94
CA MET A 11 -6.50 -27.09 1.65
C MET A 11 -7.17 -25.84 1.09
N LEU A 12 -8.20 -25.97 0.24
CA LEU A 12 -8.96 -24.82 -0.25
C LEU A 12 -9.63 -24.06 0.90
N ILE A 13 -10.31 -24.79 1.80
CA ILE A 13 -11.01 -24.21 2.96
C ILE A 13 -10.02 -23.52 3.90
N ASN A 14 -8.93 -24.20 4.27
CA ASN A 14 -7.92 -23.67 5.21
C ASN A 14 -7.25 -22.38 4.70
N ASN A 15 -7.17 -22.19 3.38
CA ASN A 15 -6.56 -20.99 2.79
C ASN A 15 -7.60 -19.96 2.33
N ASN A 16 -8.88 -20.17 2.64
CA ASN A 16 -10.00 -19.34 2.20
C ASN A 16 -9.94 -19.08 0.67
N ILE A 17 -9.81 -20.16 -0.11
CA ILE A 17 -9.78 -20.17 -1.57
C ILE A 17 -10.97 -20.96 -2.07
N SER A 18 -11.84 -20.32 -2.86
CA SER A 18 -12.94 -21.01 -3.52
C SER A 18 -12.45 -21.81 -4.74
N LYS A 19 -13.19 -22.87 -5.12
CA LYS A 19 -12.90 -23.63 -6.35
C LYS A 19 -12.94 -22.74 -7.61
N LYS A 20 -13.77 -21.70 -7.60
CA LYS A 20 -13.87 -20.72 -8.69
C LYS A 20 -12.61 -19.86 -8.80
N GLU A 21 -12.10 -19.38 -7.68
CA GLU A 21 -10.82 -18.65 -7.65
C GLU A 21 -9.65 -19.55 -8.06
N PHE A 22 -9.62 -20.79 -7.55
CA PHE A 22 -8.60 -21.76 -7.94
C PHE A 22 -8.64 -22.07 -9.45
N SER A 23 -9.83 -22.28 -10.02
CA SER A 23 -10.02 -22.48 -11.45
C SER A 23 -9.50 -21.29 -12.27
N LYS A 24 -9.86 -20.06 -11.87
CA LYS A 24 -9.37 -18.84 -12.53
C LYS A 24 -7.85 -18.72 -12.47
N TYR A 25 -7.24 -19.02 -11.31
CA TYR A 25 -5.79 -18.95 -11.12
C TYR A 25 -5.03 -20.01 -11.92
N SER A 26 -5.48 -21.26 -11.81
CA SER A 26 -4.84 -22.42 -12.43
C SER A 26 -5.08 -22.54 -13.93
N LYS A 27 -6.04 -21.78 -14.47
CA LYS A 27 -6.58 -21.92 -15.84
C LYS A 27 -7.18 -23.30 -16.12
N ILE A 28 -7.51 -24.06 -15.07
CA ILE A 28 -8.24 -25.33 -15.19
C ILE A 28 -9.73 -25.00 -15.21
N PRO A 29 -10.52 -25.52 -16.17
CA PRO A 29 -11.95 -25.28 -16.21
C PRO A 29 -12.64 -25.61 -14.89
N TYR A 30 -13.58 -24.77 -14.46
CA TYR A 30 -14.26 -24.94 -13.18
C TYR A 30 -14.96 -26.31 -13.07
N ASP A 31 -15.58 -26.75 -14.17
CA ASP A 31 -16.26 -28.04 -14.24
C ASP A 31 -15.30 -29.21 -14.02
N THR A 32 -14.04 -29.09 -14.47
CA THR A 32 -12.99 -30.07 -14.21
C THR A 32 -12.63 -30.12 -12.72
N VAL A 33 -12.45 -28.95 -12.10
CA VAL A 33 -12.14 -28.84 -10.66
C VAL A 33 -13.26 -29.43 -9.79
N VAL A 34 -14.53 -29.17 -10.14
CA VAL A 34 -15.69 -29.75 -9.47
C VAL A 34 -15.78 -31.27 -9.74
N GLY A 35 -15.46 -31.69 -10.96
CA GLY A 35 -15.47 -33.08 -11.41
C GLY A 35 -14.53 -34.00 -10.63
N TRP A 36 -13.46 -33.47 -10.04
CA TRP A 36 -12.53 -34.26 -9.19
C TRP A 36 -13.22 -34.85 -7.96
N LYS A 37 -14.29 -34.22 -7.45
CA LYS A 37 -15.11 -34.78 -6.38
C LYS A 37 -15.74 -36.11 -6.78
N LYS A 38 -16.24 -36.21 -8.02
CA LYS A 38 -16.90 -37.43 -8.52
C LYS A 38 -15.93 -38.60 -8.68
N ARG A 39 -14.67 -38.30 -9.00
CA ARG A 39 -13.61 -39.31 -9.22
C ARG A 39 -12.78 -39.58 -7.95
N ASN A 40 -13.04 -38.85 -6.86
CA ASN A 40 -12.24 -38.78 -5.64
C ASN A 40 -10.72 -38.66 -5.88
N HIS A 41 -10.34 -38.10 -7.02
CA HIS A 41 -8.96 -38.06 -7.49
C HIS A 41 -8.66 -36.66 -8.01
N VAL A 42 -7.58 -36.09 -7.48
CA VAL A 42 -7.08 -34.79 -7.89
C VAL A 42 -5.70 -34.99 -8.51
N PRO A 43 -5.45 -34.46 -9.72
CA PRO A 43 -4.14 -34.56 -10.33
C PRO A 43 -3.04 -33.91 -9.48
N PRO A 44 -1.85 -34.52 -9.34
CA PRO A 44 -0.78 -34.00 -8.50
C PRO A 44 -0.38 -32.55 -8.77
N TYR A 45 -0.40 -32.14 -10.04
CA TYR A 45 -0.08 -30.77 -10.44
C TYR A 45 -1.05 -29.73 -9.86
N ALA A 46 -2.32 -30.08 -9.65
CA ALA A 46 -3.30 -29.16 -9.09
C ALA A 46 -2.94 -28.75 -7.65
N MET A 47 -2.33 -29.67 -6.90
CA MET A 47 -1.84 -29.40 -5.55
C MET A 47 -0.63 -28.48 -5.54
N VAL A 48 0.26 -28.62 -6.53
CA VAL A 48 1.42 -27.71 -6.71
C VAL A 48 0.93 -26.30 -7.00
N ILE A 49 -0.04 -26.16 -7.91
CA ILE A 49 -0.65 -24.88 -8.26
C ILE A 49 -1.34 -24.25 -7.04
N LEU A 50 -2.04 -25.04 -6.21
CA LEU A 50 -2.70 -24.53 -5.02
C LEU A 50 -1.68 -23.99 -3.99
N LYS A 51 -0.55 -24.68 -3.81
CA LYS A 51 0.53 -24.23 -2.93
C LYS A 51 1.14 -22.91 -3.42
N ASP A 52 1.44 -22.81 -4.71
CA ASP A 52 1.96 -21.59 -5.34
C ASP A 52 0.95 -20.42 -5.22
N MET A 53 -0.33 -20.67 -5.49
CA MET A 53 -1.41 -19.68 -5.31
C MET A 53 -1.45 -19.13 -3.89
N ASN A 54 -1.39 -20.02 -2.89
CA ASN A 54 -1.41 -19.62 -1.49
C ASN A 54 -0.17 -18.81 -1.10
N TYR A 55 1.01 -19.20 -1.59
CA TYR A 55 2.25 -18.46 -1.36
C TYR A 55 2.16 -17.03 -1.89
N ARG A 56 1.68 -16.83 -3.13
CA ARG A 56 1.53 -15.50 -3.73
C ARG A 56 0.49 -14.65 -3.00
N LYS A 57 -0.65 -15.23 -2.63
CA LYS A 57 -1.70 -14.53 -1.86
C LYS A 57 -1.15 -13.99 -0.53
N LYS A 58 -0.30 -14.76 0.16
CA LYS A 58 0.37 -14.32 1.40
C LYS A 58 1.41 -13.21 1.13
N LEU A 59 2.15 -13.32 0.03
CA LEU A 59 3.12 -12.31 -0.38
C LEU A 59 2.43 -10.96 -0.65
N ASP A 60 1.30 -10.96 -1.34
CA ASP A 60 0.51 -9.75 -1.63
C ASP A 60 0.01 -9.09 -0.34
N LEU A 61 -0.53 -9.88 0.60
CA LEU A 61 -0.97 -9.37 1.91
C LEU A 61 0.19 -8.74 2.70
N ASN A 62 1.36 -9.39 2.71
CA ASN A 62 2.55 -8.87 3.38
C ASN A 62 3.03 -7.55 2.74
N ILE A 63 2.96 -7.44 1.41
CA ILE A 63 3.28 -6.20 0.69
C ILE A 63 2.28 -5.11 1.05
N VAL A 64 0.98 -5.40 1.03
CA VAL A 64 -0.07 -4.45 1.41
C VAL A 64 0.13 -3.96 2.85
N ASP A 65 0.44 -4.86 3.78
CA ASP A 65 0.68 -4.50 5.18
C ASP A 65 1.97 -3.69 5.35
N LYS A 66 3.04 -4.02 4.60
CA LYS A 66 4.27 -3.23 4.59
C LYS A 66 4.03 -1.83 4.03
N LEU A 67 3.27 -1.72 2.94
CA LEU A 67 2.88 -0.43 2.35
C LEU A 67 1.99 0.37 3.30
N ARG A 68 1.01 -0.26 3.97
CA ARG A 68 0.17 0.39 4.98
C ARG A 68 1.00 0.87 6.17
N LYS A 69 1.94 0.06 6.67
CA LYS A 69 2.87 0.47 7.74
C LYS A 69 3.73 1.63 7.28
N ASN A 70 4.31 1.58 6.08
CA ASN A 70 5.13 2.67 5.54
C ASN A 70 4.30 3.95 5.35
N ASN A 71 3.07 3.87 4.87
CA ASN A 71 2.17 5.02 4.73
C ASN A 71 1.75 5.59 6.10
N LYS A 72 1.56 4.73 7.11
CA LYS A 72 1.25 5.17 8.48
C LYS A 72 2.49 5.79 9.17
N VAL A 73 3.69 5.31 8.87
CA VAL A 73 4.96 5.91 9.30
C VAL A 73 5.20 7.24 8.58
N MET A 74 4.78 7.38 7.32
CA MET A 74 4.84 8.65 6.56
C MET A 74 3.98 9.75 7.17
N LEU A 75 3.00 9.43 8.02
CA LEU A 75 2.18 10.42 8.75
C LEU A 75 2.81 10.89 10.07
N LYS A 76 3.96 10.34 10.46
CA LYS A 76 4.75 10.92 11.54
C LYS A 76 5.59 12.06 10.94
N ASN A 77 4.90 13.13 10.57
CA ASN A 77 5.52 14.35 10.11
C ASN A 77 6.51 14.81 11.20
N ASN A 78 7.80 14.93 10.88
CA ASN A 78 8.84 15.42 11.79
C ASN A 78 8.74 16.94 12.03
N TYR A 79 7.54 17.50 11.88
CA TYR A 79 7.26 18.91 11.95
C TYR A 79 5.93 19.17 12.64
N SER A 80 5.87 20.21 13.46
CA SER A 80 4.77 20.53 14.37
C SER A 80 3.66 21.40 13.75
N LEU A 81 3.45 21.29 12.43
CA LEU A 81 2.45 22.08 11.73
C LEU A 81 1.04 21.54 11.97
N THR A 82 0.08 22.45 12.14
CA THR A 82 -1.34 22.13 12.16
C THR A 82 -1.84 21.78 10.76
N LYS A 83 -2.96 21.04 10.67
CA LYS A 83 -3.58 20.69 9.38
C LYS A 83 -3.91 21.90 8.50
N ASN A 84 -4.22 23.05 9.11
CA ASN A 84 -4.50 24.28 8.36
C ASN A 84 -3.22 24.86 7.75
N GLU A 85 -2.13 24.91 8.51
CA GLU A 85 -0.82 25.37 8.05
C GLU A 85 -0.28 24.49 6.92
N GLU A 86 -0.42 23.16 7.03
CA GLU A 86 -0.07 22.23 5.94
C GLU A 86 -0.88 22.48 4.66
N LYS A 87 -2.20 22.69 4.78
CA LYS A 87 -3.06 22.98 3.63
C LYS A 87 -2.65 24.28 2.95
N ARG A 88 -2.31 25.31 3.73
CA ARG A 88 -1.86 26.60 3.21
C ARG A 88 -0.52 26.47 2.49
N LEU A 89 0.45 25.75 3.05
CA LEU A 89 1.71 25.45 2.36
C LEU A 89 1.46 24.67 1.06
N LYS A 90 0.66 23.60 1.08
CA LYS A 90 0.31 22.85 -0.13
C LYS A 90 -0.32 23.73 -1.21
N SER A 91 -1.15 24.71 -0.81
CA SER A 91 -1.76 25.66 -1.76
C SER A 91 -0.73 26.58 -2.42
N VAL A 92 0.27 27.08 -1.67
CA VAL A 92 1.34 27.94 -2.23
C VAL A 92 2.17 27.21 -3.28
N PHE A 93 2.39 25.92 -3.05
CA PHE A 93 3.17 25.05 -3.93
C PHE A 93 2.29 24.23 -4.88
N TRP A 94 1.02 24.61 -5.06
CA TRP A 94 0.14 23.94 -6.03
C TRP A 94 0.73 24.02 -7.44
N GLY A 95 0.67 22.92 -8.17
CA GLY A 95 1.27 22.80 -9.51
C GLY A 95 2.79 22.62 -9.51
N THR A 96 3.42 22.35 -8.36
CA THR A 96 4.83 21.96 -8.30
C THR A 96 5.01 20.49 -7.93
N ASN A 97 6.20 19.96 -8.22
CA ASN A 97 6.59 18.61 -7.82
C ASN A 97 7.10 18.54 -6.36
N TYR A 98 6.94 19.61 -5.57
CA TYR A 98 7.37 19.61 -4.18
C TYR A 98 6.35 18.92 -3.28
N THR A 99 6.80 17.92 -2.52
CA THR A 99 6.03 17.35 -1.42
C THR A 99 6.08 18.25 -0.19
N ILE A 100 5.20 18.02 0.78
CA ILE A 100 5.21 18.80 2.04
C ILE A 100 6.53 18.66 2.80
N ASN A 101 7.17 17.48 2.72
CA ASN A 101 8.47 17.24 3.33
C ASN A 101 9.56 18.05 2.63
N ASP A 102 9.57 18.07 1.30
CA ASP A 102 10.54 18.88 0.53
C ASP A 102 10.42 20.37 0.85
N ILE A 103 9.18 20.86 1.06
CA ILE A 103 8.91 22.25 1.46
C ILE A 103 9.46 22.50 2.87
N VAL A 104 9.17 21.61 3.82
CA VAL A 104 9.64 21.74 5.21
C VAL A 104 11.17 21.70 5.28
N ASP A 105 11.80 20.76 4.60
CA ASP A 105 13.26 20.64 4.52
C ASP A 105 13.87 21.85 3.82
N GLY A 106 13.20 22.38 2.79
CA GLY A 106 13.55 23.63 2.12
C GLY A 106 13.50 24.85 3.05
N ILE A 107 12.52 24.93 3.94
CA ILE A 107 12.42 26.00 4.95
C ILE A 107 13.52 25.83 6.00
N LYS A 108 13.74 24.62 6.51
CA LYS A 108 14.81 24.33 7.49
C LYS A 108 16.20 24.65 6.92
N SER A 109 16.43 24.37 5.64
CA SER A 109 17.68 24.67 4.93
C SER A 109 17.77 26.10 4.36
N LYS A 110 16.75 26.95 4.59
CA LYS A 110 16.66 28.33 4.06
C LYS A 110 16.84 28.40 2.53
N ASN A 111 16.27 27.46 1.78
CA ASN A 111 16.34 27.44 0.33
C ASN A 111 15.64 28.68 -0.28
N GLN A 112 16.40 29.50 -1.00
CA GLN A 112 15.94 30.78 -1.55
C GLN A 112 14.70 30.66 -2.44
N LYS A 113 14.58 29.61 -3.25
CA LYS A 113 13.41 29.44 -4.15
C LYS A 113 12.13 29.17 -3.37
N ILE A 114 12.23 28.37 -2.31
CA ILE A 114 11.10 28.00 -1.45
C ILE A 114 10.70 29.19 -0.57
N MET A 115 11.68 29.89 0.00
CA MET A 115 11.44 31.08 0.82
C MET A 115 10.76 32.20 0.02
N LYS A 116 11.27 32.51 -1.17
CA LYS A 116 10.68 33.54 -2.04
C LYS A 116 9.23 33.25 -2.39
N ARG A 117 8.91 31.99 -2.72
CA ARG A 117 7.54 31.60 -3.06
C ARG A 117 6.59 31.70 -1.86
N ILE A 118 7.07 31.40 -0.66
CA ILE A 118 6.31 31.58 0.59
C ILE A 118 6.08 33.08 0.83
N GLU A 119 7.10 33.91 0.65
CA GLU A 119 7.02 35.36 0.83
C GLU A 119 6.01 36.01 -0.13
N GLU A 120 5.96 35.55 -1.38
CA GLU A 120 5.05 36.07 -2.41
C GLU A 120 3.59 35.64 -2.24
N ASN A 121 3.34 34.46 -1.66
CA ASN A 121 2.01 33.83 -1.69
C ASN A 121 1.34 33.67 -0.31
N LEU A 122 2.05 33.96 0.79
CA LEU A 122 1.48 33.92 2.15
C LEU A 122 1.50 35.30 2.81
N PRO A 123 0.51 35.63 3.65
CA PRO A 123 0.58 36.82 4.50
C PRO A 123 1.73 36.75 5.52
N PHE A 124 2.36 37.89 5.82
CA PHE A 124 3.55 37.99 6.68
C PHE A 124 3.38 37.35 8.08
N ASN A 125 2.21 37.48 8.69
CA ASN A 125 1.91 36.86 9.98
C ASN A 125 1.96 35.32 9.92
N MET A 126 1.43 34.72 8.85
CA MET A 126 1.46 33.27 8.63
C MET A 126 2.87 32.79 8.30
N GLN A 127 3.63 33.55 7.51
CA GLN A 127 5.03 33.23 7.23
C GLN A 127 5.81 33.08 8.53
N ARG A 128 5.74 34.08 9.42
CA ARG A 128 6.43 34.03 10.72
C ARG A 128 5.99 32.86 11.58
N GLN A 129 4.69 32.56 11.63
CA GLN A 129 4.16 31.46 12.42
C GLN A 129 4.67 30.09 11.93
N ILE A 130 4.59 29.85 10.62
CA ILE A 130 4.99 28.58 9.99
C ILE A 130 6.51 28.41 10.06
N ILE A 131 7.26 29.42 9.63
CA ILE A 131 8.74 29.37 9.63
C ILE A 131 9.26 29.23 11.06
N GLY A 132 8.70 29.99 12.01
CA GLY A 132 9.10 29.91 13.42
C GLY A 132 8.89 28.53 14.03
N LYS A 133 7.78 27.85 13.70
CA LYS A 133 7.54 26.47 14.16
C LYS A 133 8.49 25.46 13.52
N LEU A 134 8.85 25.65 12.25
CA LEU A 134 9.68 24.71 11.51
C LEU A 134 11.18 24.84 11.79
N ILE A 135 11.66 26.04 12.09
CA ILE A 135 13.07 26.27 12.44
C ILE A 135 13.36 25.85 13.89
N ASN A 136 12.38 26.02 14.79
CA ASN A 136 12.55 25.71 16.21
C ASN A 136 12.14 24.27 16.60
N ALA A 137 11.88 23.39 15.61
CA ALA A 137 11.46 21.99 15.80
C ALA A 137 12.48 21.01 15.24
#